data_AF-A0A550GRJ6-F1
#
_entry.id   AF-A0A550GRJ6-F1
#
_cell.length_a   1.000
_cell.length_b   1.000
_cell.length_c   1.000
_cell.angle_alpha   90.00
_cell.angle_beta   90.00
_cell.angle_gamma   90.00
#
_symmetry.space_group_name_H-M   'P 1'
#
loop_
_entity.id
_entity.type
_entity.pdbx_description
1 polymer ?
#
loop_
_entity_poly.entity_id
_entity_poly.type
_entity_poly.pdbx_seq_one_letter_code
_entity_poly.pdbx_strand_id
1 'polypeptide(L)' 'MSLRLGLGNMSAVQEVFVLALMLVSIFAIFFTDLELAYKIGIATLVFSLIFLTSLATQLLKEGKKNNQH' A
#
# COMPACT_ATOMS: atom_id res chain seq x y z
N MET A 1 -10.55 16.71 -7.97
CA MET A 1 -9.95 15.60 -8.74
C MET A 1 -9.93 14.39 -7.81
N SER A 2 -10.78 13.40 -8.04
CA SER A 2 -11.04 12.34 -7.04
C SER A 2 -9.86 11.39 -6.93
N LEU A 3 -9.42 11.10 -5.70
CA LEU A 3 -8.46 10.06 -5.29
C LEU A 3 -8.86 8.62 -5.72
N ARG A 4 -9.90 8.49 -6.56
CA ARG A 4 -10.52 7.26 -7.02
C ARG A 4 -9.78 6.56 -8.17
N LEU A 5 -8.83 7.23 -8.84
CA LEU A 5 -8.21 6.68 -10.05
C LEU A 5 -7.31 5.43 -9.81
N GLY A 6 -6.83 5.20 -8.59
CA GLY A 6 -6.03 4.00 -8.24
C GLY A 6 -6.74 2.99 -7.33
N LEU A 7 -7.72 3.44 -6.55
CA LEU A 7 -8.39 2.64 -5.51
C LEU A 7 -9.58 1.82 -6.03
N GLY A 8 -10.28 2.30 -7.07
CA GLY A 8 -11.50 1.64 -7.56
C GLY A 8 -11.29 0.25 -8.18
N ASN A 9 -10.04 -0.17 -8.38
CA ASN A 9 -9.68 -1.45 -9.01
C ASN A 9 -9.01 -2.44 -8.05
N MET A 10 -8.80 -2.05 -6.78
CA MET A 10 -8.25 -2.86 -5.69
C MET A 10 -9.36 -3.62 -4.95
N SER A 11 -9.03 -4.81 -4.42
CA SER A 11 -9.93 -5.51 -3.49
C SER A 11 -10.16 -4.65 -2.24
N ALA A 12 -11.37 -4.64 -1.68
CA ALA A 12 -11.72 -3.84 -0.50
C ALA A 12 -10.75 -4.06 0.69
N VAL A 13 -10.24 -5.29 0.84
CA VAL A 13 -9.23 -5.63 1.85
C VAL A 13 -7.92 -4.88 1.62
N GLN A 14 -7.52 -4.74 0.36
CA GLN A 14 -6.28 -4.10 -0.03
C GLN A 14 -6.35 -2.57 0.13
N GLU A 15 -7.50 -1.97 -0.19
CA GLU A 15 -7.77 -0.57 0.08
C GLU A 15 -7.66 -0.26 1.58
N VAL A 16 -8.31 -1.05 2.43
CA VAL A 16 -8.22 -0.89 3.90
C VAL A 16 -6.79 -1.04 4.39
N PHE A 17 -6.04 -2.01 3.84
CA PHE A 17 -4.65 -2.24 4.22
C PHE A 17 -3.73 -1.06 3.84
N VAL A 18 -3.90 -0.51 2.63
CA VAL A 18 -3.16 0.67 2.18
C VAL A 18 -3.50 1.89 3.03
N LEU A 19 -4.77 2.12 3.34
CA LEU A 19 -5.21 3.24 4.18
C LEU A 19 -4.66 3.11 5.61
N ALA A 20 -4.69 1.92 6.19
CA ALA A 20 -4.12 1.66 7.51
C ALA A 20 -2.60 1.94 7.53
N LEU A 21 -1.88 1.50 6.50
CA LEU A 21 -0.44 1.75 6.37
C LEU A 21 -0.10 3.22 6.15
N MET A 22 -0.92 3.97 5.42
CA MET A 22 -0.77 5.42 5.31
C MET A 22 -0.92 6.10 6.66
N LEU A 23 -1.93 5.74 7.45
CA LEU A 23 -2.14 6.30 8.80
C LEU A 23 -0.96 5.99 9.72
N VAL A 24 -0.51 4.73 9.78
CA VAL A 24 0.66 4.33 10.59
C VAL A 24 1.92 5.10 10.17
N SER A 25 2.11 5.30 8.86
CA SER A 25 3.27 6.06 8.34
C SER A 25 3.23 7.52 8.74
N ILE A 26 2.05 8.16 8.68
CA ILE A 26 1.89 9.55 9.12
C ILE A 26 2.22 9.67 10.61
N PHE A 27 1.71 8.75 11.44
CA PHE A 27 2.04 8.76 12.87
C PHE A 27 3.53 8.59 13.14
N ALA A 28 4.18 7.60 12.50
CA ALA A 28 5.60 7.35 12.66
C ALA A 28 6.50 8.53 12.20
N ILE A 29 6.12 9.20 11.10
CA ILE A 29 6.92 10.29 10.53
C ILE A 29 6.68 11.60 11.26
N PHE A 30 5.46 11.91 11.71
CA PHE A 30 5.14 13.24 12.23
C PHE A 30 4.99 13.32 13.76
N PHE A 31 4.63 12.23 14.43
CA PHE A 31 4.28 12.27 15.86
C PHE A 31 5.30 11.59 16.78
N THR A 32 6.24 10.84 16.23
CA THR A 32 7.29 10.21 17.02
C THR A 32 8.60 10.98 16.89
N ASP A 33 9.24 11.30 18.02
CA ASP A 33 10.56 11.94 18.07
C ASP A 33 11.67 10.89 17.81
N LEU A 34 11.67 10.37 16.58
CA LEU A 34 12.58 9.34 16.10
C LEU A 34 13.65 9.98 15.21
N GLU A 35 14.87 9.46 15.29
CA GLU A 35 15.98 9.90 14.45
C GLU A 35 15.62 9.77 12.95
N LEU A 36 16.06 10.73 12.13
CA LEU A 36 15.68 10.83 10.72
C LEU A 36 15.91 9.51 9.95
N ALA A 37 17.02 8.82 10.25
CA ALA A 37 17.36 7.54 9.66
C ALA A 37 16.29 6.46 9.92
N TYR A 38 15.71 6.46 11.12
CA TYR A 38 14.67 5.51 11.51
C TYR A 38 13.33 5.80 10.83
N LYS A 39 12.98 7.09 10.64
CA LYS A 39 11.81 7.49 9.84
C LYS A 39 11.91 7.04 8.39
N ILE A 40 13.09 7.19 7.78
CA ILE A 40 13.37 6.71 6.41
C ILE A 40 13.25 5.18 6.35
N GLY A 41 13.76 4.48 7.37
CA GLY A 41 13.64 3.02 7.49
C GLY A 41 12.18 2.56 7.50
N ILE A 42 11.35 3.15 8.37
CA ILE A 42 9.91 2.83 8.43
C ILE A 42 9.22 3.13 7.11
N ALA A 43 9.46 4.30 6.52
CA ALA A 43 8.84 4.69 5.24
C ALA A 43 9.19 3.68 4.13
N THR A 44 10.45 3.25 4.07
CA THR A 44 10.93 2.28 3.08
C THR A 44 10.26 0.92 3.28
N LEU A 45 10.18 0.44 4.52
CA LEU A 45 9.55 -0.85 4.85
C LEU A 45 8.05 -0.86 4.51
N VAL A 46 7.33 0.20 4.89
CA VAL A 46 5.91 0.31 4.60
C VAL A 46 5.66 0.40 3.10
N PHE A 47 6.46 1.20 2.38
CA PHE A 47 6.37 1.30 0.93
C PHE A 47 6.59 -0.06 0.24
N SER A 48 7.64 -0.79 0.63
CA SER A 48 7.93 -2.11 0.08
C SER A 48 6.79 -3.10 0.31
N LEU A 49 6.17 -3.10 1.49
CA LEU A 49 5.02 -3.95 1.81
C LEU A 49 3.79 -3.64 0.95
N ILE A 50 3.44 -2.36 0.80
CA ILE A 50 2.34 -1.92 -0.07
C ILE A 50 2.64 -2.31 -1.52
N PHE A 51 3.86 -2.08 -1.97
CA PHE A 51 4.27 -2.38 -3.33
C PHE A 51 4.18 -3.88 -3.63
N LEU A 52 4.69 -4.75 -2.74
CA LEU A 52 4.65 -6.20 -2.92
C LEU A 52 3.22 -6.74 -2.95
N THR A 53 2.38 -6.28 -2.01
CA THR A 53 0.97 -6.70 -1.94
C THR A 53 0.18 -6.18 -3.14
N SER A 54 0.48 -4.98 -3.63
CA SER A 54 -0.05 -4.44 -4.89
C SER A 54 0.31 -5.30 -6.09
N LEU A 55 1.59 -5.62 -6.27
CA LEU A 55 2.05 -6.47 -7.34
C LEU A 55 1.42 -7.87 -7.28
N ALA A 56 1.41 -8.50 -6.10
CA ALA A 56 0.81 -9.81 -5.93
C ALA A 56 -0.67 -9.81 -6.32
N THR A 57 -1.42 -8.78 -5.94
CA THR A 57 -2.84 -8.68 -6.30
C THR A 57 -3.04 -8.45 -7.78
N GLN A 58 -2.20 -7.63 -8.42
CA GLN A 58 -2.23 -7.42 -9.86
C GLN A 58 -1.95 -8.72 -10.62
N LEU A 59 -0.92 -9.48 -10.22
CA LEU A 59 -0.57 -10.76 -10.82
C LEU A 59 -1.68 -11.81 -10.66
N LEU A 60 -2.29 -11.90 -9.47
CA LEU A 60 -3.42 -12.80 -9.23
C LEU A 60 -4.65 -12.42 -10.07
N LYS A 61 -4.88 -11.13 -10.30
CA LYS A 61 -5.97 -10.63 -11.13
C LYS A 61 -5.73 -10.92 -12.62
N GLU A 62 -4.49 -10.78 -13.09
CA GLU A 62 -4.11 -11.14 -14.47
C GLU A 62 -4.23 -12.65 -14.73
N GLY A 63 -3.77 -13.49 -13.80
CA GLY A 63 -3.91 -14.94 -13.91
C GLY A 63 -5.38 -15.41 -13.96
N LYS A 64 -6.27 -14.76 -13.20
CA LYS A 64 -7.72 -15.04 -13.25
C LYS A 64 -8.37 -14.59 -14.56
N LYS A 65 -7.88 -13.51 -15.18
CA LYS A 65 -8.39 -12.99 -16.46
C LYS A 65 -8.00 -13.90 -17.64
N ASN A 66 -6.83 -14.55 -17.58
CA ASN A 66 -6.34 -15.43 -18.64
C ASN A 66 -7.01 -16.82 -18.66
N ASN A 67 -7.58 -17.28 -17.53
CA ASN A 67 -8.27 -18.58 -17.41
C ASN A 67 -9.78 -18.51 -17.69
N GLN A 68 -10.30 -17.38 -18.19
CA GLN A 68 -11.72 -17.15 -18.50
C GLN A 68 -11.98 -16.98 -20.02
N HIS A 69 -10.99 -17.31 -20.85
CA HIS A 69 -11.10 -17.49 -22.31
C HIS A 69 -10.75 -18.94 -22.68
#